data_AF-A0A7J6KMT3-F1
#
_entry.id   AF-A0A7J6KMT3-F1
#
_cell.length_a   1.000
_cell.length_b   1.000
_cell.length_c   1.000
_cell.angle_alpha   90.00
_cell.angle_beta   90.00
_cell.angle_gamma   90.00
#
_symmetry.space_group_name_H-M   'P 1'
#
loop_
_entity.id
_entity.type
_entity.pdbx_description
1 polymer ?
#
loop_
_entity_poly.entity_id
_entity_poly.type
_entity_poly.pdbx_seq_one_letter_code
_entity_poly.pdbx_strand_id
1 'polypeptide(L)'
;MADGAMQITNAAKLVYPRAKRCMCWFHVKKNVEDALQRLVVDEKLRWRMLRDLAYVQLAITKQAFKASFALYKDEYDSVAHEAVEYIRTSWVEHQYHSTWYEGHAPRLPSAFIAVVTGKIIPGYSDALAQNPSEADRAFETAEDASTKIHEVSGPGLAGKFLFVLSRGADEDYLTSEN
;
A
#
# COMPACT_ATOMS: atom_id res chain seq x y z
N MET A 1 -6.69 12.73 7.17
CA MET A 1 -5.86 11.60 7.67
C MET A 1 -5.41 11.94 9.07
N ALA A 2 -5.33 10.96 9.97
CA ALA A 2 -4.85 11.15 11.34
C ALA A 2 -4.05 9.93 11.81
N ASP A 3 -3.55 9.97 13.04
CA ASP A 3 -3.00 8.80 13.74
C ASP A 3 -4.10 7.78 14.09
N GLY A 4 -3.73 6.70 14.80
CA GLY A 4 -4.65 5.66 15.26
C GLY A 4 -5.45 6.02 16.51
N ALA A 5 -5.39 7.27 17.01
CA ALA A 5 -6.03 7.63 18.27
C ALA A 5 -7.56 7.59 18.13
N MET A 6 -8.20 6.78 18.99
CA MET A 6 -9.65 6.61 19.02
C MET A 6 -10.41 7.89 19.40
N GLN A 7 -9.78 8.78 20.18
CA GLN A 7 -10.35 10.08 20.55
C GLN A 7 -10.60 10.93 19.29
N ILE A 8 -9.64 10.95 18.35
CA ILE A 8 -9.82 11.63 17.07
C ILE A 8 -10.91 10.93 16.25
N THR A 9 -11.00 9.59 16.32
CA THR A 9 -12.04 8.83 15.60
C THR A 9 -13.42 9.24 16.08
N ASN A 10 -13.60 9.32 17.38
CA ASN A 10 -14.88 9.65 18.00
C ASN A 10 -15.25 11.12 17.73
N ALA A 11 -14.31 12.05 17.87
CA ALA A 11 -14.53 13.46 17.56
C ALA A 11 -14.88 13.68 16.09
N ALA A 12 -14.16 13.04 15.16
CA ALA A 12 -14.44 13.15 13.72
C ALA A 12 -15.82 12.60 13.37
N LYS A 13 -16.24 11.46 13.95
CA LYS A 13 -17.58 10.90 13.75
C LYS A 13 -18.68 11.82 14.29
N LEU A 14 -18.43 12.48 15.43
CA LEU A 14 -19.40 13.39 16.06
C LEU A 14 -19.61 14.66 15.23
N VAL A 15 -18.52 15.29 14.79
CA VAL A 15 -18.57 16.58 14.07
C VAL A 15 -18.85 16.38 12.58
N TYR A 16 -18.32 15.31 11.99
CA TYR A 16 -18.41 15.02 10.55
C TYR A 16 -18.88 13.57 10.31
N PRO A 17 -20.16 13.25 10.59
CA PRO A 17 -20.67 11.87 10.55
C PRO A 17 -20.60 11.20 9.16
N ARG A 18 -20.48 12.00 8.09
CA ARG A 18 -20.34 11.52 6.71
C ARG A 18 -18.89 11.44 6.23
N ALA A 19 -17.93 11.94 7.00
CA ALA A 19 -16.53 11.92 6.61
C ALA A 19 -15.96 10.51 6.72
N LYS A 20 -15.29 10.05 5.66
CA LYS A 20 -14.48 8.82 5.71
C LYS A 20 -13.19 9.12 6.46
N ARG A 21 -12.98 8.45 7.59
CA ARG A 21 -11.67 8.43 8.25
C ARG A 21 -10.72 7.57 7.42
N CYS A 22 -9.52 8.09 7.20
CA CYS A 22 -8.41 7.39 6.56
C CYS A 22 -7.21 7.43 7.52
N MET A 23 -6.55 6.27 7.65
CA MET A 23 -5.38 6.12 8.49
C MET A 23 -4.15 6.61 7.75
N CYS A 24 -3.36 7.45 8.40
CA CYS A 24 -2.13 7.95 7.77
C CYS A 24 -1.11 6.81 7.65
N TRP A 25 -0.69 6.50 6.43
CA TRP A 25 0.34 5.49 6.17
C TRP A 25 1.64 5.73 6.95
N PHE A 26 2.06 6.99 7.10
CA PHE A 26 3.25 7.32 7.90
C PHE A 26 3.14 6.81 9.35
N HIS A 27 1.97 6.95 9.98
CA HIS A 27 1.76 6.47 11.34
C HIS A 27 1.67 4.95 11.40
N VAL A 28 1.08 4.30 10.38
CA VAL A 28 1.08 2.83 10.28
C VAL A 28 2.51 2.32 10.18
N LYS A 29 3.29 2.83 9.22
CA LYS A 29 4.68 2.45 9.00
C LYS A 29 5.53 2.64 10.26
N LYS A 30 5.42 3.80 10.91
CA LYS A 30 6.19 4.09 12.14
C LYS A 30 5.84 3.14 13.28
N ASN A 31 4.55 2.92 13.55
CA ASN A 31 4.14 2.00 14.61
C ASN A 31 4.54 0.54 14.31
N VAL A 32 4.49 0.13 13.04
CA VAL A 32 4.98 -1.19 12.62
C VAL A 32 6.48 -1.27 12.81
N GLU A 33 7.25 -0.27 12.38
CA GLU A 33 8.70 -0.21 12.59
C GLU A 33 9.08 -0.31 14.06
N ASP A 34 8.43 0.47 14.93
CA ASP A 34 8.63 0.43 16.38
C ASP A 34 8.28 -0.96 16.97
N ALA A 35 7.22 -1.60 16.47
CA ALA A 35 6.84 -2.95 16.88
C ALA A 35 7.87 -4.00 16.43
N LEU A 36 8.38 -3.92 15.20
CA LEU A 36 9.42 -4.83 14.69
C LEU A 36 10.72 -4.69 15.49
N GLN A 37 11.08 -3.47 15.91
CA GLN A 37 12.21 -3.23 16.81
C GLN A 37 11.98 -3.85 18.19
N ARG A 38 10.80 -3.64 18.78
CA ARG A 38 10.44 -4.20 20.10
C ARG A 38 10.37 -5.73 20.10
N LEU A 39 9.94 -6.34 19.01
CA LEU A 39 9.90 -7.79 18.81
C LEU A 39 11.25 -8.38 18.38
N VAL A 40 12.31 -7.56 18.37
CA VAL A 40 13.69 -7.98 18.10
C VAL A 40 13.84 -8.66 16.73
N VAL A 41 13.09 -8.19 15.73
CA VAL A 41 13.23 -8.65 14.35
C VAL A 41 14.55 -8.13 13.77
N ASP A 42 15.31 -9.03 13.16
CA ASP A 42 16.56 -8.73 12.47
C ASP A 42 16.44 -7.51 11.56
N GLU A 43 17.46 -6.65 11.51
CA GLU A 43 17.40 -5.38 10.78
C GLU A 43 17.15 -5.57 9.28
N LYS A 44 17.81 -6.56 8.65
CA LYS A 44 17.64 -6.85 7.22
C LYS A 44 16.25 -7.41 6.95
N LEU A 45 15.73 -8.27 7.84
CA LEU A 45 14.36 -8.76 7.76
C LEU A 45 13.34 -7.62 7.94
N ARG A 46 13.53 -6.75 8.95
CA ARG A 46 12.69 -5.58 9.20
C ARG A 46 12.60 -4.66 7.99
N TRP A 47 13.73 -4.37 7.34
CA TRP A 47 13.75 -3.54 6.13
C TRP A 47 12.93 -4.16 4.98
N ARG A 48 13.08 -5.47 4.74
CA ARG A 48 12.29 -6.21 3.72
C ARG A 48 10.80 -6.20 4.05
N MET A 49 10.45 -6.50 5.31
CA MET A 49 9.07 -6.48 5.79
C MET A 49 8.42 -5.10 5.61
N LEU A 50 9.12 -4.00 5.94
CA LEU A 50 8.59 -2.65 5.77
C LEU A 50 8.46 -2.25 4.29
N ARG A 51 9.41 -2.64 3.44
CA ARG A 51 9.33 -2.45 1.98
C ARG A 51 8.12 -3.19 1.41
N ASP A 52 7.94 -4.46 1.77
CA ASP A 52 6.87 -5.28 1.20
C ASP A 52 5.49 -4.89 1.74
N LEU A 53 5.40 -4.42 2.98
CA LEU A 53 4.18 -3.82 3.51
C LEU A 53 3.81 -2.53 2.76
N ALA A 54 4.78 -1.80 2.21
CA ALA A 54 4.50 -0.66 1.34
C ALA A 54 3.84 -1.09 0.02
N TYR A 55 4.09 -2.29 -0.51
CA TYR A 55 3.35 -2.80 -1.67
C TYR A 55 1.90 -3.14 -1.32
N VAL A 56 1.65 -3.67 -0.12
CA VAL A 56 0.28 -3.88 0.40
C VAL A 56 -0.50 -2.55 0.44
N GLN A 57 0.17 -1.44 0.78
CA GLN A 57 -0.43 -0.10 0.82
C GLN A 57 -1.00 0.35 -0.53
N LEU A 58 -0.37 -0.06 -1.64
CA LEU A 58 -0.71 0.37 -3.00
C LEU A 58 -1.99 -0.29 -3.53
N ALA A 59 -2.60 -1.20 -2.77
CA ALA A 59 -3.85 -1.83 -3.16
C ALA A 59 -4.95 -0.79 -3.44
N ILE A 60 -5.57 -0.90 -4.62
CA ILE A 60 -6.64 0.00 -5.09
C ILE A 60 -8.05 -0.50 -4.71
N THR A 61 -8.17 -1.72 -4.20
CA THR A 61 -9.42 -2.27 -3.68
C THR A 61 -9.19 -2.96 -2.34
N LYS A 62 -10.25 -3.10 -1.54
CA LYS A 62 -10.19 -3.83 -0.26
C LYS A 62 -9.85 -5.32 -0.46
N GLN A 63 -10.29 -5.92 -1.57
CA GLN A 63 -9.98 -7.32 -1.90
C GLN A 63 -8.50 -7.47 -2.25
N ALA A 64 -7.95 -6.60 -3.10
CA ALA A 64 -6.53 -6.58 -3.39
C ALA A 64 -5.70 -6.33 -2.13
N PHE A 65 -6.14 -5.43 -1.24
CA PHE A 65 -5.47 -5.17 0.04
C PHE A 65 -5.36 -6.44 0.90
N LYS A 66 -6.45 -7.20 1.02
CA LYS A 66 -6.45 -8.47 1.75
C LYS A 66 -5.61 -9.54 1.07
N ALA A 67 -5.71 -9.70 -0.25
CA ALA A 67 -4.94 -10.67 -1.01
C ALA A 67 -3.43 -10.38 -0.94
N SER A 68 -3.04 -9.11 -1.12
CA SER A 68 -1.66 -8.63 -0.93
C SER A 68 -1.15 -8.92 0.49
N PHE A 69 -1.98 -8.74 1.52
CA PHE A 69 -1.59 -9.09 2.88
C PHE A 69 -1.52 -10.60 3.14
N ALA A 70 -2.35 -11.42 2.48
CA ALA A 70 -2.23 -12.88 2.56
C ALA A 70 -0.87 -13.35 2.02
N LEU A 71 -0.44 -12.83 0.86
CA LEU A 71 0.90 -13.11 0.32
C LEU A 71 2.02 -12.63 1.27
N TYR A 72 1.84 -11.47 1.88
CA TYR A 72 2.76 -10.95 2.91
C TYR A 72 2.85 -11.91 4.11
N LYS A 73 1.70 -12.40 4.58
CA LYS A 73 1.63 -13.38 5.67
C LYS A 73 2.39 -14.65 5.27
N ASP A 74 2.10 -15.24 4.12
CA ASP A 74 2.71 -16.50 3.69
C ASP A 74 4.25 -16.44 3.63
N GLU A 75 4.80 -15.30 3.19
CA GLU A 75 6.25 -15.08 3.16
C GLU A 75 6.88 -15.00 4.56
N TYR A 76 6.24 -14.26 5.47
CA TYR A 76 6.88 -13.82 6.72
C TYR A 76 6.45 -14.60 7.97
N ASP A 77 5.35 -15.35 7.93
CA ASP A 77 4.76 -15.98 9.12
C ASP A 77 5.69 -17.03 9.74
N SER A 78 6.38 -17.81 8.90
CA SER A 78 7.32 -18.85 9.37
C SER A 78 8.56 -18.30 10.08
N VAL A 79 8.94 -17.04 9.81
CA VAL A 79 10.18 -16.42 10.32
C VAL A 79 9.93 -15.28 11.31
N ALA A 80 8.72 -14.71 11.32
CA ALA A 80 8.37 -13.53 12.11
C ALA A 80 6.89 -13.52 12.52
N HIS A 81 6.36 -14.67 12.94
CA HIS A 81 4.94 -14.87 13.30
C HIS A 81 4.36 -13.76 14.18
N GLU A 82 5.00 -13.42 15.31
CA GLU A 82 4.49 -12.42 16.24
C GLU A 82 4.35 -11.02 15.59
N ALA A 83 5.29 -10.68 14.71
CA ALA A 83 5.24 -9.43 13.97
C ALA A 83 4.11 -9.42 12.93
N VAL A 84 3.94 -10.52 12.20
CA VAL A 84 2.86 -10.69 11.22
C VAL A 84 1.49 -10.63 11.91
N GLU A 85 1.33 -11.30 13.05
CA GLU A 85 0.10 -11.27 13.84
C GLU A 85 -0.19 -9.88 14.42
N TYR A 86 0.84 -9.16 14.88
CA TYR A 86 0.68 -7.76 15.28
C TYR A 86 0.16 -6.90 14.12
N ILE A 87 0.74 -7.03 12.93
CA ILE A 87 0.32 -6.27 11.74
C ILE A 87 -1.13 -6.62 11.37
N ARG A 88 -1.45 -7.93 11.31
CA ARG A 88 -2.78 -8.44 10.96
C ARG A 88 -3.85 -7.88 11.89
N THR A 89 -3.68 -8.09 13.19
CA THR A 89 -4.69 -7.74 14.20
C THR A 89 -4.82 -6.24 14.39
N SER A 90 -3.71 -5.48 14.35
CA SER A 90 -3.71 -4.05 14.68
C SER A 90 -4.02 -3.16 13.48
N TRP A 91 -3.65 -3.57 12.26
CA TRP A 91 -3.62 -2.70 11.09
C TRP A 91 -4.37 -3.23 9.88
N VAL A 92 -4.64 -4.53 9.77
CA VAL A 92 -5.32 -5.12 8.60
C VAL A 92 -6.77 -5.47 8.91
N GLU A 93 -7.03 -6.08 10.05
CA GLU A 93 -8.37 -6.53 10.45
C GLU A 93 -9.07 -5.55 11.40
N HIS A 94 -8.32 -4.65 12.03
CA HIS A 94 -8.90 -3.68 12.94
C HIS A 94 -9.85 -2.73 12.22
N GLN A 95 -11.10 -2.70 12.68
CA GLN A 95 -12.23 -1.97 12.05
C GLN A 95 -11.96 -0.49 11.70
N TYR A 96 -11.11 0.20 12.48
CA TYR A 96 -10.79 1.61 12.26
C TYR A 96 -9.40 1.83 11.70
N HIS A 97 -8.51 0.84 11.79
CA HIS A 97 -7.15 1.04 11.36
C HIS A 97 -6.91 0.52 9.95
N SER A 98 -7.73 -0.41 9.43
CA SER A 98 -7.58 -1.04 8.11
C SER A 98 -7.82 -0.12 6.90
N THR A 99 -7.69 1.20 7.07
CA THR A 99 -8.10 2.23 6.12
C THR A 99 -6.91 3.03 5.60
N TRP A 100 -5.73 2.40 5.47
CA TRP A 100 -4.48 3.04 5.02
C TRP A 100 -4.06 2.68 3.59
N TYR A 101 -4.79 1.77 2.92
CA TYR A 101 -4.54 1.43 1.51
C TYR A 101 -5.10 2.51 0.57
N GLU A 102 -4.45 2.71 -0.59
CA GLU A 102 -4.80 3.78 -1.57
C GLU A 102 -6.28 3.75 -1.97
N GLY A 103 -6.81 2.55 -2.20
CA GLY A 103 -8.21 2.35 -2.60
C GLY A 103 -9.26 2.82 -1.59
N HIS A 104 -8.90 3.01 -0.31
CA HIS A 104 -9.86 3.44 0.71
C HIS A 104 -10.29 4.90 0.53
N ALA A 105 -9.34 5.73 0.12
CA ALA A 105 -9.50 7.17 -0.04
C ALA A 105 -8.86 7.62 -1.36
N PRO A 106 -9.40 7.19 -2.51
CA PRO A 106 -8.81 7.49 -3.80
C PRO A 106 -8.70 9.01 -3.96
N ARG A 107 -7.58 9.47 -4.54
CA ARG A 107 -7.22 10.89 -4.75
C ARG A 107 -6.77 11.65 -3.51
N LEU A 108 -6.76 11.04 -2.33
CA LEU A 108 -6.00 11.58 -1.21
C LEU A 108 -4.62 10.93 -1.22
N PRO A 109 -3.54 11.69 -1.46
CA PRO A 109 -2.21 11.12 -1.51
C PRO A 109 -1.92 10.46 -0.15
N SER A 110 -1.57 9.17 -0.15
CA SER A 110 -0.84 8.62 0.98
C SER A 110 0.40 9.49 1.21
N ALA A 111 0.85 9.61 2.47
CA ALA A 111 1.91 10.54 2.84
C ALA A 111 3.20 10.38 1.99
N PHE A 112 3.40 9.22 1.34
CA PHE A 112 4.49 9.03 0.39
C PHE A 112 4.37 9.95 -0.84
N ILE A 113 3.19 10.00 -1.48
CA ILE A 113 2.95 10.94 -2.57
C ILE A 113 2.96 12.37 -2.00
N ALA A 114 2.29 12.63 -0.88
CA ALA A 114 2.16 13.99 -0.34
C ALA A 114 3.50 14.63 0.09
N VAL A 115 4.47 13.85 0.58
CA VAL A 115 5.80 14.34 0.98
C VAL A 115 6.72 14.46 -0.24
N VAL A 116 6.62 13.55 -1.22
CA VAL A 116 7.33 13.67 -2.50
C VAL A 116 6.79 14.85 -3.32
N THR A 117 5.48 15.12 -3.29
CA THR A 117 4.83 16.30 -3.89
C THR A 117 4.87 17.54 -2.99
N GLY A 118 5.31 17.39 -1.74
CA GLY A 118 5.34 18.44 -0.72
C GLY A 118 6.54 19.39 -0.86
N LYS A 119 7.56 18.99 -1.63
CA LYS A 119 8.29 19.95 -2.45
C LYS A 119 7.43 20.20 -3.68
N ILE A 120 6.56 21.21 -3.60
CA ILE A 120 5.93 21.79 -4.79
C ILE A 120 7.10 22.13 -5.72
N ILE A 121 7.33 21.33 -6.75
CA ILE A 121 8.16 21.76 -7.88
C ILE A 121 7.37 22.93 -8.46
N PRO A 122 7.88 24.17 -8.39
CA PRO A 122 7.23 25.28 -9.08
C PRO A 122 7.07 24.89 -10.55
N GLY A 123 5.84 24.86 -11.04
CA GLY A 123 5.54 24.44 -12.41
C GLY A 123 4.92 23.06 -12.59
N TYR A 124 4.71 22.22 -11.55
CA TYR A 124 4.02 20.92 -11.76
C TYR A 124 2.53 21.09 -12.13
N SER A 125 1.86 22.07 -11.51
CA SER A 125 0.49 22.44 -11.89
C SER A 125 0.44 23.07 -13.29
N ASP A 126 1.51 23.75 -13.71
CA ASP A 126 1.62 24.37 -15.02
C ASP A 126 1.96 23.33 -16.11
N ALA A 127 2.73 22.29 -15.78
CA ALA A 127 3.03 21.15 -16.65
C ALA A 127 1.80 20.26 -16.91
N LEU A 128 0.85 20.20 -15.98
CA LEU A 128 -0.45 19.57 -16.21
C LEU A 128 -1.41 20.45 -17.03
N ALA A 129 -1.17 21.75 -17.09
CA ALA A 129 -2.01 22.73 -17.79
C ALA A 129 -1.49 23.08 -19.20
N GLN A 130 -0.22 22.79 -19.50
CA GLN A 130 0.42 23.11 -20.78
C GLN A 130 0.58 21.85 -21.64
N ASN A 131 -0.14 21.85 -22.76
CA ASN A 131 -0.07 20.95 -23.93
C ASN A 131 -0.73 19.55 -23.82
N PRO A 132 -2.03 19.45 -24.18
CA PRO A 132 -2.67 18.18 -24.51
C PRO A 132 -2.20 17.57 -25.85
N SER A 133 -1.25 18.19 -26.57
CA SER A 133 -0.87 17.80 -27.94
C SER A 133 0.49 17.11 -28.09
N GLU A 134 1.19 16.79 -27.00
CA GLU A 134 2.43 15.98 -27.03
C GLU A 134 2.26 14.64 -26.28
N ALA A 135 1.03 14.13 -26.22
CA ALA A 135 0.69 12.82 -25.65
C ALA A 135 1.07 11.62 -26.56
N ASP A 136 1.84 11.84 -27.64
CA ASP A 136 2.30 10.79 -28.54
C ASP A 136 3.68 10.24 -28.12
N ARG A 137 3.72 9.72 -26.90
CA ARG A 137 4.37 8.44 -26.63
C ARG A 137 3.42 7.61 -25.79
N ALA A 138 2.31 7.25 -26.41
CA ALA A 138 1.53 6.11 -25.99
C ALA A 138 2.46 4.90 -25.91
N PHE A 139 2.39 4.15 -24.81
CA PHE A 139 2.71 2.73 -24.89
C PHE A 139 1.65 2.16 -25.85
N GLU A 140 2.07 1.83 -27.06
CA GLU A 140 1.13 1.54 -28.15
C GLU A 140 0.35 0.24 -27.92
N THR A 141 0.76 -0.62 -26.98
CA THR A 141 -0.04 -1.78 -26.56
C THR A 141 0.22 -2.22 -25.10
N ALA A 142 -0.73 -2.95 -24.52
CA ALA A 142 -0.59 -3.58 -23.20
C ALA A 142 0.54 -4.65 -23.13
N GLU A 143 1.00 -5.14 -24.29
CA GLU A 143 2.07 -6.13 -24.42
C GLU A 143 3.46 -5.52 -24.21
N ASP A 144 3.67 -4.26 -24.60
CA ASP A 144 4.95 -3.56 -24.40
C ASP A 144 5.26 -3.28 -22.92
N ALA A 145 4.23 -3.03 -22.10
CA ALA A 145 4.37 -2.88 -20.66
C ALA A 145 4.66 -4.23 -19.97
N SER A 146 4.01 -5.31 -20.42
CA SER A 146 4.20 -6.66 -19.89
C SER A 146 5.64 -7.16 -20.08
N THR A 147 6.21 -6.95 -21.28
CA THR A 147 7.50 -7.51 -21.66
C THR A 147 8.66 -6.89 -20.86
N LYS A 148 8.60 -5.59 -20.58
CA LYS A 148 9.64 -4.88 -19.79
C LYS A 148 9.53 -5.10 -18.28
N ILE A 149 8.35 -5.44 -17.76
CA ILE A 149 8.17 -5.78 -16.35
C ILE A 149 8.71 -7.19 -16.05
N HIS A 150 8.57 -8.11 -17.01
CA HIS A 150 9.08 -9.48 -16.90
C HIS A 150 10.62 -9.57 -16.92
N GLU A 151 11.33 -8.64 -17.55
CA GLU A 151 12.81 -8.64 -17.58
C GLU A 151 13.46 -8.20 -16.26
N VAL A 152 12.75 -7.48 -15.38
CA VAL A 152 13.33 -6.87 -14.17
C VAL A 152 12.95 -7.61 -12.89
N SER A 153 12.01 -8.55 -12.95
CA SER A 153 11.51 -9.28 -11.78
C SER A 153 11.58 -10.79 -11.98
N GLY A 154 12.53 -11.43 -11.29
CA GLY A 154 12.43 -12.87 -11.02
C GLY A 154 11.15 -13.18 -10.22
N PRO A 155 10.84 -14.47 -9.97
CA PRO A 155 9.59 -14.95 -9.33
C PRO A 155 9.46 -14.59 -7.83
N GLY A 156 10.05 -13.48 -7.38
CA GLY A 156 9.95 -12.98 -6.03
C GLY A 156 8.64 -12.25 -5.74
N LEU A 157 8.39 -12.00 -4.45
CA LEU A 157 7.18 -11.37 -3.91
C LEU A 157 6.80 -10.05 -4.62
N ALA A 158 7.78 -9.26 -5.06
CA ALA A 158 7.56 -8.02 -5.80
C ALA A 158 6.82 -8.25 -7.14
N GLY A 159 7.13 -9.33 -7.86
CA GLY A 159 6.42 -9.72 -9.08
C GLY A 159 4.97 -10.13 -8.78
N LYS A 160 4.76 -10.89 -7.70
CA LYS A 160 3.41 -11.26 -7.22
C LYS A 160 2.58 -10.03 -6.84
N PHE A 161 3.18 -9.05 -6.16
CA PHE A 161 2.50 -7.79 -5.83
C PHE A 161 2.11 -6.99 -7.07
N LEU A 162 3.06 -6.78 -8.00
CA LEU A 162 2.79 -6.04 -9.23
C LEU A 162 1.67 -6.68 -10.06
N PHE A 163 1.62 -8.02 -10.07
CA PHE A 163 0.56 -8.76 -10.73
C PHE A 163 -0.81 -8.57 -10.07
N VAL A 164 -0.91 -8.69 -8.74
CA VAL A 164 -2.16 -8.46 -8.00
C VAL A 164 -2.66 -7.01 -8.19
N LEU A 165 -1.74 -6.05 -8.25
CA LEU A 165 -2.07 -4.64 -8.47
C LEU A 165 -2.53 -4.35 -9.91
N SER A 166 -2.01 -5.08 -10.92
CA SER A 166 -2.30 -4.80 -12.33
C SER A 166 -3.61 -5.39 -12.84
N ARG A 167 -4.06 -6.54 -12.31
CA ARG A 167 -5.27 -7.22 -12.80
C ARG A 167 -6.52 -7.02 -11.92
N GLY A 168 -6.36 -6.42 -10.75
CA GLY A 168 -7.35 -6.64 -9.68
C GLY A 168 -7.24 -8.09 -9.19
N ALA A 169 -7.62 -8.34 -7.93
CA ALA A 169 -7.56 -9.69 -7.37
C ALA A 169 -8.61 -10.60 -8.04
N ASP A 170 -8.27 -11.18 -9.18
CA ASP A 170 -9.06 -12.23 -9.83
C ASP A 170 -8.92 -13.51 -8.98
N GLU A 171 -10.04 -14.03 -8.45
CA GLU A 171 -10.04 -15.10 -7.44
C GLU A 171 -9.39 -16.39 -7.95
N ASP A 172 -9.53 -16.68 -9.25
CA ASP A 172 -9.11 -17.94 -9.86
C ASP A 172 -7.61 -18.23 -9.76
N TYR A 173 -6.77 -17.19 -9.66
CA TYR A 173 -5.30 -17.35 -9.60
C TYR A 173 -4.77 -17.47 -8.16
N LEU A 174 -5.49 -16.94 -7.16
CA LEU A 174 -5.09 -17.11 -5.75
C LEU A 174 -5.29 -18.56 -5.26
N THR A 175 -6.08 -19.34 -5.99
CA THR A 175 -6.38 -20.74 -5.69
C THR A 175 -5.65 -21.75 -6.57
N SER A 176 -4.91 -21.31 -7.60
CA SER A 176 -4.13 -22.24 -8.42
C SER A 176 -2.83 -22.60 -7.70
N GLU A 177 -2.73 -23.84 -7.22
CA GLU A 177 -1.49 -24.41 -6.70
C GLU A 177 -0.40 -24.34 -7.78
N ASN A 178 0.70 -23.65 -7.45
CA ASN A 178 1.97 -23.62 -8.20
C ASN A 178 3.10 -23.97 -7.24
#